data_AF-A0A975YLS5-F1
#
_entry.id   AF-A0A975YLS5-F1
#
_cell.length_a   1.000
_cell.length_b   1.000
_cell.length_c   1.000
_cell.angle_alpha   90.00
_cell.angle_beta   90.00
_cell.angle_gamma   90.00
#
_symmetry.space_group_name_H-M   'P 1'
#
loop_
_entity.id
_entity.type
_entity.pdbx_description
1 polymer ?
#
loop_
_entity_poly.entity_id
_entity_poly.type
_entity_poly.pdbx_seq_one_letter_code
_entity_poly.pdbx_strand_id
1 'polypeptide(L)'
;MVRWIAIIITALVLTGCGAKFVYNNIDWFVIDYVEDYVELNSTQKALLSDKIASFSTWQQQEEMPRYLHQLEQLSLLQPDQFSPRQLDCTERRCSSIISAW
;
A
#
# COMPACT_ATOMS: atom_id res chain seq x y z
N MET A 1 27.02 10.46 -27.31
CA MET A 1 26.93 9.35 -26.34
C MET A 1 26.70 9.84 -24.91
N VAL A 2 27.48 10.79 -24.39
CA VAL A 2 27.34 11.33 -23.01
C VAL A 2 25.91 11.81 -22.67
N ARG A 3 25.21 12.49 -23.60
CA ARG A 3 23.79 12.90 -23.39
C ARG A 3 22.85 11.73 -23.10
N TRP A 4 22.98 10.64 -23.82
CA TRP A 4 22.13 9.45 -23.65
C TRP A 4 22.47 8.71 -22.35
N ILE A 5 23.75 8.63 -22.01
CA ILE A 5 24.21 8.07 -20.73
C ILE A 5 23.66 8.88 -19.56
N ALA A 6 23.71 10.22 -19.65
CA ALA A 6 23.15 11.10 -18.63
C ALA A 6 21.63 10.89 -18.46
N ILE A 7 20.88 10.81 -19.57
CA ILE A 7 19.42 10.54 -19.53
C ILE A 7 19.12 9.19 -18.88
N ILE A 8 19.87 8.13 -19.24
CA ILE A 8 19.68 6.79 -18.68
C ILE A 8 19.99 6.78 -17.18
N ILE A 9 21.07 7.42 -16.75
CA ILE A 9 21.43 7.52 -15.33
C ILE A 9 20.36 8.30 -14.56
N THR A 10 19.88 9.43 -15.08
CA THR A 10 18.81 10.20 -14.44
C THR A 10 17.52 9.39 -14.34
N ALA A 11 17.14 8.65 -15.40
CA ALA A 11 15.97 7.78 -15.36
C ALA A 11 16.11 6.67 -14.31
N LEU A 12 17.26 6.00 -14.23
CA LEU A 12 17.55 4.99 -13.21
C LEU A 12 17.47 5.58 -11.78
N VAL A 13 18.03 6.76 -11.55
CA VAL A 13 17.95 7.42 -10.23
C VAL A 13 16.50 7.78 -9.86
N LEU A 14 15.70 8.23 -10.83
CA LEU A 14 14.29 8.56 -10.61
C LEU A 14 13.44 7.31 -10.29
N THR A 15 13.77 6.15 -10.86
CA THR A 15 13.03 4.90 -10.56
C THR A 15 13.14 4.45 -9.10
N GLY A 16 14.28 4.71 -8.44
CA GLY A 16 14.47 4.35 -7.03
C GLY A 16 13.77 5.29 -6.03
N CYS A 17 13.59 6.56 -6.38
CA CYS A 17 12.96 7.55 -5.52
C CYS A 17 11.42 7.61 -5.68
N GLY A 18 10.89 7.07 -6.77
CA GLY A 18 9.47 7.16 -7.12
C GLY A 18 8.56 6.53 -6.08
N ALA A 19 8.90 5.34 -5.56
CA ALA A 19 8.05 4.64 -4.59
C ALA A 19 7.85 5.47 -3.31
N LYS A 20 8.94 5.96 -2.71
CA LYS A 20 8.87 6.78 -1.50
C LYS A 20 8.12 8.10 -1.74
N PHE A 21 8.30 8.70 -2.91
CA PHE A 21 7.57 9.90 -3.30
C PHE A 21 6.05 9.64 -3.37
N VAL A 22 5.64 8.57 -4.07
CA VAL A 22 4.22 8.20 -4.20
C VAL A 22 3.61 7.88 -2.84
N TYR A 23 4.29 7.08 -2.00
CA TYR A 23 3.81 6.74 -0.67
C TYR A 23 3.62 7.97 0.23
N ASN A 24 4.54 8.93 0.19
CA ASN A 24 4.46 10.13 1.02
C ASN A 24 3.40 11.15 0.56
N ASN A 25 2.95 11.05 -0.70
CA ASN A 25 1.97 11.97 -1.29
C ASN A 25 0.74 11.22 -1.82
N ILE A 26 0.43 10.07 -1.21
CA ILE A 26 -0.61 9.15 -1.70
C ILE A 26 -2.00 9.78 -1.65
N ASP A 27 -2.23 10.71 -0.71
CA ASP A 27 -3.48 11.44 -0.57
C ASP A 27 -3.81 12.25 -1.83
N TRP A 28 -2.82 12.91 -2.43
CA TRP A 28 -3.01 13.64 -3.67
C TRP A 28 -3.46 12.73 -4.81
N PHE A 29 -2.77 11.60 -5.02
CA PHE A 29 -3.12 10.65 -6.07
C PHE A 29 -4.51 10.03 -5.88
N VAL A 30 -4.88 9.71 -4.65
CA VAL A 30 -6.19 9.11 -4.35
C VAL A 30 -7.30 10.14 -4.53
N ILE A 31 -7.11 11.38 -4.07
CA ILE A 31 -8.10 12.45 -4.27
C ILE A 31 -8.30 12.71 -5.75
N ASP A 32 -7.22 12.91 -6.52
CA ASP A 32 -7.30 13.11 -7.98
C ASP A 32 -8.04 11.95 -8.66
N TYR A 33 -7.75 10.70 -8.29
CA TYR A 33 -8.44 9.53 -8.82
C TYR A 33 -9.93 9.48 -8.45
N VAL A 34 -10.30 9.86 -7.23
CA VAL A 34 -11.70 9.86 -6.78
C VAL A 34 -12.49 10.97 -7.49
N GLU A 35 -11.87 12.12 -7.77
CA GLU A 35 -12.50 13.23 -8.48
C GLU A 35 -12.89 12.90 -9.92
N ASP A 36 -12.28 11.89 -10.54
CA ASP A 36 -12.72 11.37 -11.84
C ASP A 36 -14.13 10.73 -11.79
N TYR A 37 -14.62 10.38 -10.60
CA TYR A 37 -15.92 9.73 -10.39
C TYR A 37 -16.93 10.62 -9.67
N VAL A 38 -16.49 11.45 -8.72
CA VAL A 38 -17.36 12.28 -7.88
C VAL A 38 -16.76 13.66 -7.64
N GLU A 39 -17.55 14.72 -7.81
CA GLU A 39 -17.08 16.07 -7.51
C GLU A 39 -16.99 16.30 -5.99
N LEU A 40 -15.80 16.66 -5.51
CA LEU A 40 -15.53 16.89 -4.09
C LEU A 40 -15.37 18.39 -3.81
N ASN A 41 -16.10 18.91 -2.84
CA ASN A 41 -15.85 20.25 -2.33
C ASN A 41 -14.61 20.30 -1.41
N SER A 42 -14.15 21.50 -1.07
CA SER A 42 -12.94 21.70 -0.25
C SER A 42 -12.99 21.00 1.12
N THR A 43 -14.15 20.96 1.77
CA THR A 43 -14.34 20.28 3.06
C THR A 43 -14.21 18.76 2.91
N GLN A 44 -14.78 18.19 1.83
CA GLN A 44 -14.70 16.75 1.57
C GLN A 44 -13.27 16.32 1.21
N LYS A 45 -12.54 17.12 0.44
CA LYS A 45 -11.11 16.86 0.13
C LYS A 45 -10.25 16.85 1.38
N ALA A 46 -10.44 17.82 2.28
CA ALA A 46 -9.73 17.86 3.55
C ALA A 46 -10.04 16.64 4.43
N LEU A 47 -11.32 16.28 4.57
CA LEU A 47 -11.74 15.09 5.30
C LEU A 47 -11.15 13.80 4.71
N LEU A 48 -11.11 13.69 3.38
CA LEU A 48 -10.55 12.54 2.69
C LEU A 48 -9.03 12.46 2.89
N SER A 49 -8.30 13.57 2.78
CA SER A 49 -6.86 13.63 3.05
C SER A 49 -6.54 13.18 4.48
N ASP A 50 -7.27 13.68 5.49
CA ASP A 50 -7.10 13.29 6.90
C ASP A 50 -7.33 11.78 7.11
N LYS A 51 -8.37 11.23 6.47
CA LYS A 51 -8.67 9.79 6.52
C LYS A 51 -7.56 8.97 5.88
N ILE A 52 -7.06 9.39 4.72
CA ILE A 52 -5.96 8.70 4.02
C ILE A 52 -4.67 8.74 4.86
N ALA A 53 -4.35 9.88 5.46
CA ALA A 53 -3.16 10.03 6.30
C ALA A 53 -3.22 9.12 7.54
N SER A 54 -4.38 9.11 8.22
CA SER A 54 -4.59 8.27 9.40
C SER A 54 -4.60 6.78 9.03
N PHE A 55 -5.21 6.41 7.90
CA PHE A 55 -5.19 5.03 7.39
C PHE A 55 -3.77 4.58 7.02
N SER A 56 -3.01 5.43 6.31
CA SER A 56 -1.62 5.11 5.91
C SER A 56 -0.73 4.88 7.14
N THR A 57 -0.93 5.67 8.19
CA THR A 57 -0.21 5.52 9.46
C THR A 57 -0.55 4.19 10.12
N TRP A 58 -1.84 3.85 10.24
CA TRP A 58 -2.27 2.56 10.78
C TRP A 58 -1.75 1.39 9.93
N GLN A 59 -1.85 1.49 8.60
CA GLN A 59 -1.38 0.46 7.69
C GLN A 59 0.11 0.17 7.92
N GLN A 60 0.93 1.21 8.03
CA GLN A 60 2.37 1.05 8.21
C GLN A 60 2.73 0.50 9.60
N GLN A 61 2.07 0.97 10.65
CA GLN A 61 2.44 0.67 12.04
C GLN A 61 1.84 -0.63 12.56
N GLU A 62 0.64 -0.97 12.11
CA GLU A 62 -0.13 -2.09 12.63
C GLU A 62 -0.26 -3.20 11.58
N GLU A 63 -0.76 -2.86 10.39
CA GLU A 63 -1.18 -3.86 9.41
C GLU A 63 0.02 -4.54 8.72
N MET A 64 1.03 -3.76 8.30
CA MET A 64 2.20 -4.31 7.60
C MET A 64 3.03 -5.26 8.47
N PRO A 65 3.36 -4.93 9.74
CA PRO A 65 4.04 -5.87 10.62
C PRO A 65 3.26 -7.18 10.82
N ARG A 66 1.93 -7.10 10.89
CA ARG A 66 1.07 -8.29 11.03
C ARG A 66 1.10 -9.16 9.79
N TYR A 67 0.99 -8.57 8.60
CA TYR A 67 1.14 -9.32 7.34
C TYR A 67 2.53 -9.96 7.22
N LEU A 68 3.60 -9.24 7.58
CA LEU A 68 4.95 -9.79 7.58
C LEU A 68 5.05 -11.02 8.48
N HIS A 69 4.57 -10.94 9.72
CA HIS A 69 4.55 -12.09 10.62
C HIS A 69 3.75 -13.27 10.07
N GLN A 70 2.62 -13.03 9.41
CA GLN A 70 1.85 -14.10 8.77
C GLN A 70 2.59 -14.73 7.58
N LEU A 71 3.21 -13.91 6.73
CA LEU A 71 4.00 -14.39 5.60
C LEU A 71 5.21 -15.20 6.06
N GLU A 72 5.87 -14.79 7.15
CA GLU A 72 6.92 -15.55 7.80
C GLU A 72 6.41 -16.92 8.25
N GLN A 73 5.26 -16.98 8.94
CA GLN A 73 4.65 -18.26 9.34
C GLN A 73 4.34 -19.17 8.14
N LEU A 74 3.84 -18.60 7.04
CA LEU A 74 3.56 -19.36 5.81
C LEU A 74 4.84 -19.83 5.12
N SER A 75 5.91 -19.04 5.15
CA SER A 75 7.20 -19.40 4.53
C SER A 75 7.88 -20.60 5.19
N LEU A 76 7.50 -20.93 6.44
CA LEU A 76 7.98 -22.10 7.16
C LEU A 76 7.24 -23.39 6.78
N LEU A 77 6.11 -23.28 6.07
CA LEU A 77 5.33 -24.43 5.64
C LEU A 77 5.91 -25.03 4.35
N GLN A 78 5.92 -26.36 4.27
CA GLN A 78 6.26 -27.07 3.05
C GLN A 78 5.07 -27.04 2.07
N PRO A 79 5.30 -27.05 0.74
CA PRO A 79 4.23 -26.92 -0.25
C PRO A 79 3.13 -28.00 -0.17
N ASP A 80 3.47 -29.20 0.32
CA ASP A 80 2.54 -30.32 0.56
C ASP A 80 1.63 -30.10 1.77
N GLN A 81 1.98 -29.17 2.67
CA GLN A 81 1.21 -28.82 3.86
C GLN A 81 0.20 -27.70 3.59
N PHE A 82 0.06 -27.24 2.34
CA PHE A 82 -0.83 -26.14 1.98
C PHE A 82 -2.24 -26.65 1.64
N SER A 83 -3.14 -26.68 2.63
CA SER A 83 -4.54 -27.08 2.44
C SER A 83 -5.47 -25.87 2.23
N PRO A 84 -6.53 -25.98 1.39
CA PRO A 84 -7.57 -24.94 1.27
C PRO A 84 -8.17 -24.51 2.62
N ARG A 85 -8.28 -25.42 3.60
CA ARG A 85 -8.80 -25.08 4.93
C ARG A 85 -7.88 -24.15 5.72
N GLN A 86 -6.56 -24.18 5.50
CA GLN A 86 -5.60 -23.28 6.15
C GLN A 86 -5.61 -21.89 5.51
N LEU A 87 -5.88 -21.82 4.20
CA LEU A 87 -6.11 -20.56 3.50
C LEU A 87 -7.36 -19.86 4.04
N ASP A 88 -8.49 -20.56 4.16
CA ASP A 88 -9.74 -19.99 4.68
C ASP A 88 -9.61 -19.47 6.13
N CYS A 89 -8.74 -20.09 6.93
CA CYS A 89 -8.48 -19.68 8.31
C CYS A 89 -7.63 -18.40 8.35
N THR A 90 -6.60 -18.35 7.49
CA THR A 90 -5.75 -17.17 7.33
C THR A 90 -6.56 -15.99 6.79
N GLU A 91 -7.38 -16.20 5.77
CA GLU A 91 -8.25 -15.19 5.17
C GLU A 91 -9.27 -14.64 6.17
N ARG A 92 -9.95 -15.50 6.94
CA ARG A 92 -10.86 -15.05 8.00
C ARG A 92 -10.17 -14.22 9.08
N ARG A 93 -8.94 -14.59 9.44
CA ARG A 93 -8.15 -13.83 10.41
C ARG A 93 -7.76 -12.46 9.84
N CYS A 94 -7.37 -12.35 8.57
CA CYS A 94 -7.11 -11.07 7.90
C CYS A 94 -8.37 -10.21 7.74
N SER A 95 -9.51 -10.82 7.42
CA SER A 95 -10.79 -10.12 7.23
C SER A 95 -11.27 -9.40 8.50
N SER A 96 -11.07 -9.99 9.67
CA SER A 96 -11.44 -9.35 10.94
C SER A 96 -10.65 -8.09 11.29
N ILE A 97 -9.50 -7.88 10.63
CA ILE A 97 -8.57 -6.79 10.94
C ILE A 97 -8.89 -5.54 10.10
N ILE A 98 -9.25 -5.71 8.83
CA ILE A 98 -9.68 -4.63 7.94
C ILE A 98 -10.97 -3.96 8.44
N SER A 99 -11.85 -4.72 9.11
CA SER A 99 -13.10 -4.20 9.68
C SER A 99 -12.94 -3.37 10.96
N ALA A 100 -11.73 -3.29 11.53
CA ALA A 100 -11.47 -2.50 12.74
C ALA A 100 -11.13 -1.02 12.45
N TRP A 101 -11.18 -0.63 11.18
CA TRP A 101 -10.90 0.70 10.66
C TRP A 101 -12.03 1.21 9.75
#